data_AF-A0A9E0N760-F1
#
_entry.id   AF-A0A9E0N760-F1
#
_cell.length_a   1.000
_cell.length_b   1.000
_cell.length_c   1.000
_cell.angle_alpha   90.00
_cell.angle_beta   90.00
_cell.angle_gamma   90.00
#
_symmetry.space_group_name_H-M   'P 1'
#
loop_
_entity.id
_entity.type
_entity.pdbx_description
1 polymer ?
#
loop_
_entity_poly.entity_id
_entity_poly.type
_entity_poly.pdbx_seq_one_letter_code
_entity_poly.pdbx_strand_id
1 'polypeptide(L)'
;MSVDVLAQGLTGEFAQAAVYVQDDSRSLKIHAVSNPQFKVRRLAVLIAGIVSYTRWPTSPNPIRLCVMGHDELVEELKSGSALSGARPVTVHNVKPGIDFKASCNVVSVTAIPPENARQLLFQIVSAPVVSIGEGPEFCSDGGMFCLHPDSGLT
;
A
#
# COMPACT_ATOMS: atom_id res chain seq x y z
N MET A 1 35.00 -6.83 -5.36
CA MET A 1 33.58 -7.21 -5.19
C MET A 1 32.93 -7.06 -6.55
N SER A 2 32.80 -8.17 -7.30
CA SER A 2 32.18 -8.16 -8.64
C SER A 2 30.79 -8.77 -8.56
N VAL A 3 29.85 -8.22 -9.33
CA VAL A 3 28.46 -8.68 -9.38
C VAL A 3 28.21 -9.23 -10.78
N ASP A 4 27.94 -10.52 -10.89
CA ASP A 4 27.63 -11.17 -12.17
C ASP A 4 26.14 -11.52 -12.26
N VAL A 5 25.50 -11.08 -13.35
CA VAL A 5 24.09 -11.35 -13.66
C VAL A 5 24.03 -12.48 -14.69
N LEU A 6 23.82 -13.71 -14.22
CA LEU A 6 23.59 -14.86 -15.12
C LEU A 6 22.10 -15.03 -15.38
N ALA A 7 21.65 -14.58 -16.56
CA ALA A 7 20.38 -14.98 -17.14
C ALA A 7 20.52 -16.41 -17.71
N GLN A 8 19.92 -17.40 -17.05
CA GLN A 8 19.88 -18.78 -17.57
C GLN A 8 18.69 -18.97 -18.53
N GLY A 9 18.92 -19.78 -19.59
CA GLY A 9 18.13 -19.79 -20.82
C GLY A 9 16.64 -20.16 -20.66
N LEU A 10 15.80 -19.41 -21.37
CA LEU A 10 14.35 -19.57 -21.43
C LEU A 10 13.90 -20.77 -22.29
N THR A 11 13.02 -21.62 -21.75
CA THR A 11 11.87 -22.16 -22.51
C THR A 11 10.60 -22.17 -21.65
N GLY A 12 9.98 -21.00 -21.49
CA GLY A 12 8.68 -20.82 -20.86
C GLY A 12 8.54 -19.44 -20.23
N GLU A 13 7.38 -18.80 -20.39
CA GLU A 13 7.00 -17.38 -20.16
C GLU A 13 7.22 -16.78 -18.73
N PHE A 14 8.09 -17.39 -17.92
CA PHE A 14 8.49 -16.94 -16.59
C PHE A 14 10.02 -16.90 -16.46
N ALA A 15 10.67 -15.88 -17.03
CA ALA A 15 12.10 -15.64 -16.79
C ALA A 15 12.34 -15.17 -15.35
N GLN A 16 12.87 -16.02 -14.47
CA GLN A 16 13.44 -15.57 -13.19
C GLN A 16 14.88 -15.07 -13.37
N ALA A 17 15.15 -13.85 -12.91
CA ALA A 17 16.52 -13.38 -12.66
C ALA A 17 16.93 -13.69 -11.21
N ALA A 18 18.07 -14.35 -11.03
CA ALA A 18 18.69 -14.59 -9.74
C ALA A 18 19.89 -13.64 -9.56
N VAL A 19 19.99 -12.94 -8.42
CA VAL A 19 21.17 -12.14 -8.08
C VAL A 19 22.10 -12.94 -7.16
N TYR A 20 23.39 -12.89 -7.47
CA TYR A 20 24.46 -13.62 -6.81
C TYR A 20 25.31 -12.61 -6.02
N VAL A 21 25.27 -12.67 -4.69
CA VAL A 21 26.24 -11.94 -3.87
C VAL A 21 27.50 -12.80 -3.78
N GLN A 22 28.45 -12.40 -4.64
CA GLN A 22 29.80 -12.93 -4.87
C GLN A 22 30.85 -12.28 -3.95
N ASP A 23 30.40 -11.69 -2.85
CA ASP A 23 31.21 -11.46 -1.65
C ASP A 23 30.97 -12.64 -0.71
N ASP A 24 31.95 -13.24 -0.04
CA ASP A 24 33.40 -13.27 -0.28
C ASP A 24 33.68 -14.42 -1.26
N SER A 25 33.32 -14.23 -2.54
CA SER A 25 33.00 -15.26 -3.54
C SER A 25 31.83 -16.21 -3.20
N ARG A 26 31.61 -16.53 -1.92
CA ARG A 26 30.56 -17.40 -1.33
C ARG A 26 30.08 -18.59 -2.17
N SER A 27 29.14 -18.53 -3.12
CA SER A 27 28.27 -17.47 -3.63
C SER A 27 26.93 -17.52 -2.87
N LEU A 28 26.51 -16.44 -2.22
CA LEU A 28 25.19 -16.37 -1.59
C LEU A 28 24.16 -15.89 -2.64
N LYS A 29 23.26 -16.78 -3.08
CA LYS A 29 22.16 -16.41 -3.99
C LYS A 29 21.09 -15.58 -3.28
N ILE A 30 21.29 -14.27 -3.16
CA ILE A 30 20.20 -13.37 -2.77
C ILE A 30 19.31 -13.15 -3.99
N HIS A 31 18.41 -14.11 -4.22
CA HIS A 31 17.19 -13.79 -4.93
C HIS A 31 16.51 -12.65 -4.16
N ALA A 32 16.44 -11.46 -4.74
CA ALA A 32 15.45 -10.46 -4.36
C ALA A 32 14.07 -11.00 -4.76
N VAL A 33 13.61 -12.00 -4.01
CA VAL A 33 12.23 -12.46 -4.03
C VAL A 33 11.44 -11.30 -3.49
N SER A 34 10.77 -10.56 -4.37
CA SER A 34 9.71 -9.65 -3.95
C SER A 34 8.57 -10.51 -3.39
N ASN A 35 8.70 -10.95 -2.13
CA ASN A 35 7.67 -11.71 -1.45
C ASN A 35 6.43 -10.80 -1.37
N PRO A 36 5.26 -11.21 -1.88
CA PRO A 36 4.02 -10.44 -1.78
C PRO A 36 3.75 -9.95 -0.34
N GLN A 37 4.06 -10.77 0.66
CA GLN A 37 3.91 -10.42 2.07
C GLN A 37 4.79 -9.22 2.48
N PHE A 38 6.03 -9.11 1.99
CA PHE A 38 6.88 -7.94 2.26
C PHE A 38 6.31 -6.66 1.62
N LYS A 39 5.67 -6.74 0.44
CA LYS A 39 5.00 -5.59 -0.18
C LYS A 39 3.82 -5.13 0.68
N VAL A 40 2.95 -6.06 1.07
CA VAL A 40 1.79 -5.79 1.93
C VAL A 40 2.21 -5.17 3.27
N ARG A 41 3.25 -5.71 3.92
CA ARG A 41 3.79 -5.14 5.16
C ARG A 41 4.32 -3.72 4.98
N ARG A 42 5.12 -3.45 3.94
CA ARG A 42 5.62 -2.10 3.63
C ARG A 42 4.46 -1.12 3.38
N LEU A 43 3.45 -1.55 2.64
CA LEU A 43 2.24 -0.76 2.38
C LEU A 43 1.49 -0.42 3.67
N ALA A 44 1.30 -1.39 4.57
CA ALA A 44 0.68 -1.16 5.87
C ALA A 44 1.46 -0.15 6.74
N VAL A 45 2.80 -0.21 6.74
CA VAL A 45 3.67 0.76 7.44
C VAL A 45 3.55 2.16 6.84
N LEU A 46 3.54 2.30 5.51
CA LEU A 46 3.33 3.59 4.84
C LEU A 46 1.98 4.21 5.18
N ILE A 47 0.89 3.42 5.11
CA ILE A 47 -0.46 3.88 5.48
C ILE A 47 -0.47 4.32 6.95
N ALA A 48 0.08 3.52 7.86
CA ALA A 48 0.14 3.87 9.28
C ALA A 48 0.92 5.17 9.55
N GLY A 49 2.06 5.34 8.88
CA GLY A 49 2.85 6.57 8.87
C GLY A 49 2.02 7.78 8.48
N ILE A 50 1.39 7.76 7.31
CA ILE A 50 0.48 8.84 6.83
C ILE A 50 -0.61 9.15 7.88
N VAL A 51 -1.26 8.13 8.44
CA VAL A 51 -2.33 8.30 9.45
C VAL A 51 -1.81 8.93 10.75
N SER A 52 -0.58 8.61 11.18
CA SER A 52 0.03 9.15 12.39
C SER A 52 0.33 10.67 12.27
N TYR A 53 0.80 11.12 11.11
CA TYR A 53 1.10 12.53 10.82
C TYR A 53 -0.14 13.36 10.48
N THR A 54 -1.21 12.74 10.02
CA THR A 54 -2.45 13.45 9.69
C THR A 54 -3.09 14.08 10.95
N ARG A 55 -3.70 15.25 10.76
CA ARG A 55 -4.58 15.92 11.73
C ARG A 55 -5.92 16.21 11.05
N TRP A 56 -7.01 15.97 11.75
CA TRP A 56 -8.38 16.28 11.29
C TRP A 56 -8.91 17.51 12.05
N PRO A 57 -9.85 18.28 11.49
CA PRO A 57 -10.48 19.39 12.19
C PRO A 57 -11.15 18.97 13.51
N THR A 58 -11.82 17.82 13.49
CA THR A 58 -12.30 17.12 14.68
C THR A 58 -11.40 15.91 14.94
N SER A 59 -10.62 15.92 16.02
CA SER A 59 -9.71 14.82 16.39
C SER A 59 -10.47 13.50 16.64
N PRO A 60 -10.48 12.53 15.71
CA PRO A 60 -11.28 11.32 15.83
C PRO A 60 -10.61 10.36 16.80
N ASN A 61 -11.42 9.68 17.61
CA ASN A 61 -10.94 8.63 18.51
C ASN A 61 -12.03 7.54 18.66
N PRO A 62 -11.90 6.37 18.01
CA PRO A 62 -10.80 5.95 17.13
C PRO A 62 -10.84 6.62 15.74
N ILE A 63 -9.70 6.60 15.03
CA ILE A 63 -9.63 6.91 13.60
C ILE A 63 -10.20 5.74 12.81
N ARG A 64 -11.17 6.00 11.92
CA ARG A 64 -11.74 4.98 11.02
C ARG A 64 -10.97 4.92 9.70
N LEU A 65 -10.18 3.88 9.51
CA LEU A 65 -9.50 3.53 8.26
C LEU A 65 -10.37 2.57 7.45
N CYS A 66 -10.85 3.02 6.30
CA CYS A 66 -11.59 2.22 5.35
C CYS A 66 -10.64 1.74 4.24
N VAL A 67 -10.59 0.44 3.99
CA VAL A 67 -9.74 -0.19 2.99
C VAL A 67 -10.62 -0.84 1.94
N MET A 68 -10.35 -0.55 0.68
CA MET A 68 -10.94 -1.21 -0.47
C MET A 68 -9.79 -1.74 -1.32
N GLY A 69 -9.58 -3.05 -1.28
CA GLY A 69 -8.44 -3.68 -1.94
C GLY A 69 -8.20 -5.10 -1.47
N HIS A 70 -6.94 -5.54 -1.51
CA HIS A 70 -6.58 -6.91 -1.17
C HIS A 70 -6.90 -7.28 0.29
N ASP A 71 -7.49 -8.46 0.50
CA ASP A 71 -7.78 -8.98 1.84
C ASP A 71 -6.50 -9.13 2.69
N GLU A 72 -5.36 -9.48 2.08
CA GLU A 72 -4.05 -9.56 2.75
C GLU A 72 -3.66 -8.24 3.44
N LEU A 73 -3.91 -7.09 2.78
CA LEU A 73 -3.62 -5.77 3.35
C LEU A 73 -4.56 -5.43 4.51
N VAL A 74 -5.83 -5.81 4.40
CA VAL A 74 -6.81 -5.63 5.46
C VAL A 74 -6.39 -6.41 6.70
N GLU A 75 -6.00 -7.68 6.55
CA GLU A 75 -5.61 -8.52 7.68
C GLU A 75 -4.28 -8.05 8.30
N GLU A 76 -3.30 -7.65 7.49
CA GLU A 76 -2.06 -7.04 7.97
C GLU A 76 -2.30 -5.77 8.79
N LEU A 77 -3.20 -4.88 8.35
CA LEU A 77 -3.59 -3.68 9.10
C LEU A 77 -4.37 -4.01 10.38
N LYS A 78 -5.27 -4.99 10.34
CA LYS A 78 -6.02 -5.46 11.53
C LYS A 78 -5.14 -6.14 12.58
N SER A 79 -4.03 -6.76 12.19
CA SER A 79 -3.06 -7.34 13.13
C SER A 79 -2.48 -6.31 14.11
N GLY A 80 -2.63 -5.01 13.80
CA GLY A 80 -2.32 -3.89 14.70
C GLY A 80 -0.83 -3.55 14.81
N SER A 81 0.04 -4.44 14.33
CA SER A 81 1.49 -4.31 14.38
C SER A 81 2.06 -3.13 13.58
N ALA A 82 1.30 -2.53 12.65
CA ALA A 82 1.66 -1.28 11.98
C ALA A 82 0.99 -0.04 12.62
N LEU A 83 -0.14 -0.20 13.32
CA LEU A 83 -1.01 0.88 13.81
C LEU A 83 -0.86 1.12 15.32
N SER A 84 0.25 0.69 15.94
CA SER A 84 0.49 0.72 17.39
C SER A 84 0.75 2.13 18.00
N GLY A 85 0.32 3.18 17.32
CA GLY A 85 0.53 4.57 17.74
C GLY A 85 -0.43 5.03 18.85
N ALA A 86 -0.24 6.28 19.31
CA ALA A 86 -0.98 6.85 20.43
C ALA A 86 -2.51 7.04 20.21
N ARG A 87 -3.01 6.94 18.97
CA ARG A 87 -4.44 7.02 18.65
C ARG A 87 -4.89 5.66 18.12
N PRO A 88 -5.96 5.05 18.67
CA PRO A 88 -6.48 3.80 18.15
C PRO A 88 -7.06 4.00 16.76
N VAL A 89 -6.87 2.99 15.90
CA VAL A 89 -7.33 2.96 14.52
C VAL A 89 -8.22 1.72 14.34
N THR A 90 -9.45 1.92 13.90
CA THR A 90 -10.34 0.82 13.48
C THR A 90 -10.24 0.63 11.97
N VAL A 91 -10.09 -0.61 11.53
CA VAL A 91 -9.94 -0.98 10.11
C VAL A 91 -11.23 -1.61 9.61
N HIS A 92 -11.78 -1.06 8.52
CA HIS A 92 -13.00 -1.53 7.88
C HIS A 92 -12.69 -1.98 6.45
N ASN A 93 -12.92 -3.25 6.12
CA ASN A 93 -12.96 -3.70 4.72
C ASN A 93 -14.30 -3.27 4.13
N VAL A 94 -14.27 -2.49 3.05
CA VAL A 94 -15.48 -1.87 2.49
C VAL A 94 -15.60 -2.10 0.99
N LYS A 95 -16.84 -2.26 0.53
CA LYS A 95 -17.18 -2.41 -0.90
C LYS A 95 -17.48 -1.03 -1.50
N PRO A 96 -17.42 -0.88 -2.85
CA PRO A 96 -17.95 0.30 -3.53
C PRO A 96 -19.41 0.58 -3.14
N GLY A 97 -19.79 1.86 -3.08
CA GLY A 97 -21.19 2.28 -2.88
C GLY A 97 -21.62 2.60 -1.45
N ILE A 98 -20.74 2.49 -0.44
CA ILE A 98 -21.02 3.04 0.91
C ILE A 98 -20.85 4.56 0.95
N ASP A 99 -21.46 5.25 1.92
CA ASP A 99 -21.18 6.67 2.19
C ASP A 99 -19.84 6.84 2.92
N PHE A 100 -18.78 7.15 2.17
CA PHE A 100 -17.45 7.35 2.74
C PHE A 100 -17.32 8.63 3.59
N LYS A 101 -18.13 9.68 3.36
CA LYS A 101 -18.00 10.96 4.09
C LYS A 101 -18.36 10.80 5.57
N ALA A 102 -19.43 10.07 5.87
CA ALA A 102 -19.85 9.83 7.24
C ALA A 102 -19.02 8.73 7.93
N SER A 103 -18.62 7.70 7.17
CA SER A 103 -18.08 6.45 7.75
C SER A 103 -16.56 6.40 7.91
N CYS A 104 -15.79 7.23 7.21
CA CYS A 104 -14.32 7.07 7.13
C CYS A 104 -13.58 8.36 7.47
N ASN A 105 -12.44 8.27 8.17
CA ASN A 105 -11.48 9.37 8.31
C ASN A 105 -10.32 9.23 7.31
N VAL A 106 -10.03 8.01 6.88
CA VAL A 106 -9.03 7.65 5.88
C VAL A 106 -9.65 6.60 4.95
N VAL A 107 -9.37 6.72 3.65
CA VAL A 107 -9.72 5.72 2.63
C VAL A 107 -8.44 5.30 1.91
N SER A 108 -8.17 3.99 1.92
CA SER A 108 -7.12 3.37 1.13
C SER A 108 -7.75 2.53 0.02
N VAL A 109 -7.38 2.80 -1.23
CA VAL A 109 -7.86 2.10 -2.42
C VAL A 109 -6.69 1.49 -3.19
N THR A 110 -6.52 0.19 -3.10
CA THR A 110 -5.46 -0.54 -3.80
C THR A 110 -6.05 -1.68 -4.62
N ALA A 111 -5.51 -1.94 -5.80
CA ALA A 111 -6.02 -2.97 -6.71
C ALA A 111 -7.54 -2.93 -7.00
N ILE A 112 -8.10 -1.73 -7.21
CA ILE A 112 -9.47 -1.55 -7.71
C ILE A 112 -9.48 -0.89 -9.09
N PRO A 113 -10.56 -1.06 -9.89
CA PRO A 113 -10.70 -0.34 -11.15
C PRO A 113 -10.64 1.19 -10.99
N PRO A 114 -9.96 1.92 -11.89
CA PRO A 114 -9.81 3.38 -11.80
C PRO A 114 -11.15 4.13 -11.71
N GLU A 115 -12.20 3.66 -12.39
CA GLU A 115 -13.53 4.27 -12.29
C GLU A 115 -14.12 4.23 -10.88
N ASN A 116 -13.88 3.16 -10.11
CA ASN A 116 -14.36 3.04 -8.74
C ASN A 116 -13.57 3.97 -7.80
N ALA A 117 -12.26 4.09 -8.01
CA ALA A 117 -11.42 5.04 -7.28
C ALA A 117 -11.87 6.49 -7.53
N ARG A 118 -12.08 6.88 -8.80
CA ARG A 118 -12.59 8.20 -9.19
C ARG A 118 -13.97 8.51 -8.60
N GLN A 119 -14.89 7.56 -8.60
CA GLN A 119 -16.20 7.73 -7.97
C GLN A 119 -16.09 7.96 -6.46
N LEU A 120 -15.24 7.18 -5.77
CA LEU A 120 -14.95 7.37 -4.36
C LEU A 120 -14.32 8.75 -4.09
N LEU A 121 -13.35 9.20 -4.89
CA LEU A 121 -12.74 10.53 -4.76
C LEU A 121 -13.79 11.63 -4.91
N PHE A 122 -14.66 11.55 -5.92
CA PHE A 122 -15.79 12.48 -6.08
C PHE A 122 -16.72 12.48 -4.86
N GLN A 123 -17.00 11.29 -4.29
CA GLN A 123 -17.81 11.14 -3.09
C GLN A 123 -17.18 11.72 -1.82
N ILE A 124 -15.88 12.02 -1.75
CA ILE A 124 -15.25 12.59 -0.54
C ILE A 124 -14.78 14.04 -0.70
N VAL A 125 -15.09 14.67 -1.84
CA VAL A 125 -14.84 16.11 -2.04
C VAL A 125 -15.44 16.90 -0.87
N SER A 126 -14.66 17.88 -0.40
CA SER A 126 -14.95 18.77 0.73
C SER A 126 -15.21 18.08 2.08
N ALA A 127 -14.85 16.81 2.24
CA ALA A 127 -14.89 16.10 3.52
C ALA A 127 -13.47 15.98 4.12
N PRO A 128 -13.31 15.97 5.45
CA PRO A 128 -12.01 15.77 6.10
C PRO A 128 -11.63 14.27 6.07
N VAL A 129 -11.37 13.76 4.87
CA VAL A 129 -11.05 12.34 4.61
C VAL A 129 -9.73 12.27 3.83
N VAL A 130 -8.74 11.59 4.39
CA VAL A 130 -7.47 11.36 3.68
C VAL A 130 -7.65 10.24 2.66
N SER A 131 -7.22 10.47 1.41
CA SER A 131 -7.27 9.49 0.34
C SER A 131 -5.87 8.97 -0.03
N ILE A 132 -5.74 7.64 -0.09
CA ILE A 132 -4.50 6.92 -0.40
C ILE A 132 -4.81 5.90 -1.48
N GLY A 133 -4.04 5.86 -2.56
CA GLY A 133 -4.29 4.94 -3.67
C GLY A 133 -3.08 4.74 -4.56
N GLU A 134 -3.20 3.96 -5.63
CA GLU A 134 -2.08 3.56 -6.49
C GLU A 134 -2.12 4.24 -7.86
N GLY A 135 -0.94 4.61 -8.37
CA GLY A 135 -0.75 5.04 -9.75
C GLY A 135 -1.04 6.54 -10.02
N PRO A 136 -0.62 7.03 -11.21
CA PRO A 136 -0.72 8.45 -11.57
C PRO A 136 -2.16 8.91 -11.85
N GLU A 137 -3.04 8.02 -12.32
CA GLU A 137 -4.46 8.33 -12.55
C GLU A 137 -5.16 8.72 -11.24
N PHE A 138 -4.89 7.99 -10.15
CA PHE A 138 -5.42 8.33 -8.83
C PHE A 138 -5.02 9.74 -8.36
N CYS A 139 -3.78 10.18 -8.65
CA CYS A 139 -3.37 11.56 -8.37
C CYS A 139 -4.14 12.57 -9.22
N SER A 140 -4.25 12.29 -10.52
CA SER A 140 -4.87 13.20 -11.49
C SER A 140 -6.37 13.39 -11.20
N ASP A 141 -7.02 12.36 -10.63
CA ASP A 141 -8.40 12.41 -10.14
C ASP A 141 -8.57 13.08 -8.76
N GLY A 142 -7.50 13.62 -8.16
CA GLY A 142 -7.55 14.36 -6.89
C GLY A 142 -7.22 13.55 -5.63
N GLY A 143 -6.55 12.40 -5.76
CA GLY A 143 -6.00 11.65 -4.64
C GLY A 143 -4.90 12.41 -3.88
N MET A 144 -4.85 12.28 -2.55
CA MET A 144 -3.88 13.01 -1.72
C MET A 144 -2.52 12.31 -1.65
N PHE A 145 -2.51 10.98 -1.48
CA PHE A 145 -1.30 10.17 -1.47
C PHE A 145 -1.41 9.09 -2.55
N CYS A 146 -0.49 9.14 -3.52
CA CYS A 146 -0.41 8.16 -4.58
C CYS A 146 0.83 7.31 -4.40
N LEU A 147 0.63 6.00 -4.36
CA LEU A 147 1.66 5.03 -4.09
C LEU A 147 2.21 4.50 -5.41
N HIS A 148 3.52 4.27 -5.42
CA HIS A 148 4.22 3.58 -6.49
C HIS A 148 4.54 2.17 -5.93
N PRO A 149 3.86 1.08 -6.34
CA PRO A 149 3.69 -0.11 -5.51
C PRO A 149 4.98 -0.85 -5.13
N ASP A 150 6.00 -0.83 -5.98
CA ASP A 150 7.40 -1.03 -5.56
C ASP A 150 8.30 0.09 -6.07
N SER A 151 8.25 1.22 -5.37
CA SER A 151 9.46 1.95 -5.03
C SER A 151 10.41 1.03 -4.25
N GLY A 152 11.14 0.17 -4.97
CA GLY A 152 12.49 -0.17 -4.55
C GLY A 152 13.23 1.15 -4.42
N LEU A 153 13.44 1.58 -3.18
CA LEU A 153 14.19 2.80 -2.85
C LEU A 153 15.55 2.71 -3.55
N THR A 154 15.71 3.48 -4.62
CA THR A 154 16.95 3.72 -5.35
C THR A 154 17.96 4.46 -4.47
#